data_AF-A0A7S1B475-F1
#
_entry.id   AF-A0A7S1B475-F1
#
_cell.length_a   1.000
_cell.length_b   1.000
_cell.length_c   1.000
_cell.angle_alpha   90.00
_cell.angle_beta   90.00
_cell.angle_gamma   90.00
#
_symmetry.space_group_name_H-M   'P 1'
#
loop_
_entity.id
_entity.type
_entity.pdbx_description
1 polymer ?
#
loop_
_entity_poly.entity_id
_entity_poly.type
_entity_poly.pdbx_seq_one_letter_code
_entity_poly.pdbx_strand_id
1 'polypeptide(L)'
;GIENGTLAIVAFIKLIKDSNVDHSAVGSPGNRGTASLMISVISSTRKFLCKLFILSTELGVSCKREIGFALILLGIELQKFSKWVDSLDYFCDALLIFKSNNYPDDHSDVVKVNEHIESCALKNIMLVPSNSPSKLHLKYAEIFCSESANKTSISLELSSHPGCAIVKMEEKLTCSAQCWEEMAWNYVHLGVGRKDSSIVVEYDGQKIRSLADGSFLFIPLAAFDIGILVSMLTKVTTKDEKYRPENETFIRKMESACLFSIDADGSIHPTMAPHLCLGISPYPSLYFVAHNSPNRAVFKNISDLLNSKQDLSSNGVLLELSSHP
;
A
#
# COMPACT_ATOMS: atom_id res chain seq x y z
N GLY A 1 -19.01 19.44 30.68
CA GLY A 1 -19.00 18.00 30.92
C GLY A 1 -18.56 17.25 29.68
N ILE A 2 -19.43 17.20 28.66
CA ILE A 2 -19.17 16.52 27.37
C ILE A 2 -17.89 17.05 26.71
N GLU A 3 -17.73 18.36 26.58
CA GLU A 3 -16.54 18.97 25.95
C GLU A 3 -15.22 18.56 26.62
N ASN A 4 -15.15 18.61 27.96
CA ASN A 4 -13.96 18.15 28.70
C ASN A 4 -13.70 16.65 28.50
N GLY A 5 -14.75 15.83 28.41
CA GLY A 5 -14.63 14.41 28.09
C GLY A 5 -14.07 14.17 26.69
N THR A 6 -14.54 14.94 25.70
CA THR A 6 -13.99 14.91 24.34
C THR A 6 -12.51 15.25 24.33
N LEU A 7 -12.13 16.36 24.96
CA LEU A 7 -10.74 16.82 25.01
C LEU A 7 -9.83 15.80 25.69
N ALA A 8 -10.30 15.13 26.75
CA ALA A 8 -9.55 14.04 27.39
C ALA A 8 -9.32 12.86 26.46
N ILE A 9 -10.34 12.45 25.69
CA ILE A 9 -10.22 11.36 24.70
C ILE A 9 -9.26 11.75 23.58
N VAL A 10 -9.35 12.98 23.06
CA VAL A 10 -8.44 13.46 22.01
C VAL A 10 -7.00 13.54 22.52
N ALA A 11 -6.80 14.00 23.75
CA ALA A 11 -5.48 14.00 24.39
C ALA A 11 -4.92 12.58 24.54
N PHE A 12 -5.76 11.61 24.92
CA PHE A 12 -5.37 10.20 24.99
C PHE A 12 -4.98 9.62 23.62
N ILE A 13 -5.71 9.96 22.55
CA ILE A 13 -5.37 9.54 21.17
C ILE A 13 -4.01 10.13 20.74
N LYS A 14 -3.75 11.41 21.06
CA LYS A 14 -2.45 12.05 20.81
C LYS A 14 -1.33 11.34 21.58
N LEU A 15 -1.58 10.98 22.84
CA LEU A 15 -0.61 10.23 23.65
C LEU A 15 -0.30 8.84 23.07
N ILE A 16 -1.32 8.11 22.58
CA ILE A 16 -1.10 6.82 21.89
C ILE A 16 -0.19 7.02 20.68
N LYS A 17 -0.45 8.04 19.86
CA LYS A 17 0.38 8.34 18.69
C LYS A 17 1.85 8.59 19.08
N ASP A 18 2.06 9.41 20.12
CA ASP A 18 3.41 9.82 20.54
C ASP A 18 4.17 8.69 21.25
N SER A 19 3.46 7.67 21.75
CA SER A 19 4.06 6.56 22.48
C SER A 19 4.95 5.64 21.64
N ASN A 20 5.10 5.88 20.31
CA ASN A 20 5.98 5.13 19.41
C ASN A 20 5.96 3.62 19.71
N VAL A 21 4.75 3.06 19.90
CA VAL A 21 4.64 1.61 20.03
C VAL A 21 5.16 1.05 18.71
N ASP A 22 6.30 0.37 18.79
CA ASP A 22 7.03 -0.09 17.62
C ASP A 22 6.22 -1.20 16.94
N HIS A 23 5.36 -0.79 16.00
CA HIS A 23 4.47 -1.70 15.28
C HIS A 23 5.24 -2.59 14.29
N SER A 24 6.56 -2.41 14.14
CA SER A 24 7.42 -3.32 13.41
C SER A 24 7.32 -4.76 13.94
N ALA A 25 6.97 -4.98 15.21
CA ALA A 25 6.76 -6.32 15.77
C ALA A 25 5.41 -6.97 15.41
N VAL A 26 4.47 -6.27 14.75
CA VAL A 26 3.08 -6.73 14.53
C VAL A 26 2.99 -7.90 13.53
N GLY A 27 4.02 -8.12 12.71
CA GLY A 27 4.13 -9.27 11.79
C GLY A 27 4.42 -10.61 12.46
N SER A 28 4.80 -10.62 13.74
CA SER A 28 5.08 -11.86 14.48
C SER A 28 3.78 -12.65 14.72
N PRO A 29 3.76 -13.99 14.58
CA PRO A 29 2.56 -14.81 14.77
C PRO A 29 1.85 -14.61 16.12
N GLY A 30 2.58 -14.19 17.18
CA GLY A 30 2.03 -13.87 18.50
C GLY A 30 1.36 -12.49 18.62
N ASN A 31 1.48 -11.61 17.62
CA ASN A 31 1.06 -10.20 17.70
C ASN A 31 -0.18 -9.88 16.85
N ARG A 32 -0.82 -10.89 16.23
CA ARG A 32 -2.09 -10.69 15.50
C ARG A 32 -3.26 -10.36 16.43
N GLY A 33 -3.23 -10.87 17.66
CA GLY A 33 -4.27 -10.60 18.66
C GLY A 33 -4.29 -9.14 19.11
N THR A 34 -3.11 -8.54 19.29
CA THR A 34 -2.96 -7.13 19.67
C THR A 34 -3.35 -6.19 18.53
N ALA A 35 -2.98 -6.52 17.28
CA ALA A 35 -3.41 -5.76 16.09
C ALA A 35 -4.93 -5.75 15.92
N SER A 36 -5.57 -6.91 16.04
CA SER A 36 -7.04 -7.03 15.95
C SER A 36 -7.73 -6.22 17.06
N LEU A 37 -7.21 -6.29 18.28
CA LEU A 37 -7.72 -5.51 19.41
C LEU A 37 -7.56 -4.00 19.15
N MET A 38 -6.39 -3.56 18.69
CA MET A 38 -6.13 -2.14 18.36
C MET A 38 -7.06 -1.63 17.26
N ILE A 39 -7.24 -2.39 16.17
CA ILE A 39 -8.19 -2.05 15.11
C ILE A 39 -9.62 -1.94 15.67
N SER A 40 -10.02 -2.87 16.56
CA SER A 40 -11.34 -2.83 17.21
C SER A 40 -11.51 -1.60 18.10
N VAL A 41 -10.49 -1.23 18.86
CA VAL A 41 -10.46 -0.01 19.67
C VAL A 41 -10.58 1.22 18.77
N ILE A 42 -9.75 1.34 17.72
CA ILE A 42 -9.79 2.43 16.74
C ILE A 42 -11.19 2.59 16.14
N SER A 43 -11.81 1.49 15.70
CA SER A 43 -13.16 1.49 15.12
C SER A 43 -14.23 1.92 16.11
N SER A 44 -14.12 1.46 17.36
CA SER A 44 -15.07 1.82 18.42
C SER A 44 -14.94 3.29 18.79
N THR A 45 -13.72 3.82 18.86
CA THR A 45 -13.45 5.23 19.11
C THR A 45 -13.99 6.11 17.98
N ARG A 46 -13.81 5.74 16.71
CA ARG A 46 -14.46 6.46 15.59
C ARG A 46 -15.97 6.52 15.76
N LYS A 47 -16.62 5.38 16.00
CA LYS A 47 -18.08 5.32 16.17
C LYS A 47 -18.55 6.22 17.31
N PHE A 48 -17.81 6.25 18.42
CA PHE A 48 -18.11 7.13 19.54
C PHE A 48 -17.97 8.61 19.14
N LEU A 49 -16.86 8.99 18.51
CA LEU A 49 -16.59 10.37 18.07
C LEU A 49 -17.63 10.87 17.06
N CYS A 50 -18.00 10.05 16.07
CA CYS A 50 -19.02 10.42 15.07
C CYS A 50 -20.40 10.56 15.72
N LYS A 51 -20.78 9.65 16.64
CA LYS A 51 -22.02 9.78 17.41
C LYS A 51 -22.03 11.06 18.24
N LEU A 52 -20.91 11.38 18.88
CA LEU A 52 -20.75 12.58 19.69
C LEU A 52 -20.94 13.84 18.86
N PHE A 53 -20.35 13.89 17.66
CA PHE A 53 -20.52 14.98 16.71
C PHE A 53 -21.98 15.14 16.23
N ILE A 54 -22.65 14.04 15.87
CA ILE A 54 -24.04 14.06 15.40
C ILE A 54 -25.02 14.49 16.50
N LEU A 55 -24.85 13.97 17.71
CA LEU A 55 -25.81 14.18 18.80
C LEU A 55 -25.65 15.53 19.51
N SER A 56 -24.50 16.19 19.35
CA SER A 56 -24.18 17.38 20.13
C SER A 56 -24.23 18.63 19.26
N THR A 57 -25.44 19.16 19.07
CA THR A 57 -25.69 20.43 18.37
C THR A 57 -24.92 21.61 19.02
N GLU A 58 -24.66 21.52 20.33
CA GLU A 58 -24.03 22.57 21.14
C GLU A 58 -22.50 22.48 21.23
N LEU A 59 -21.83 21.52 20.56
CA LEU A 59 -20.36 21.48 20.60
C LEU A 59 -19.77 22.73 19.95
N GLY A 60 -18.90 23.41 20.71
CA GLY A 60 -18.12 24.53 20.21
C GLY A 60 -17.23 24.14 19.03
N VAL A 61 -16.92 25.12 18.17
CA VAL A 61 -16.09 24.93 16.97
C VAL A 61 -14.73 24.33 17.30
N SER A 62 -14.12 24.73 18.41
CA SER A 62 -12.84 24.17 18.89
C SER A 62 -12.94 22.67 19.16
N CYS A 63 -13.99 22.23 19.85
CA CYS A 63 -14.18 20.80 20.16
C CYS A 63 -14.47 19.98 18.89
N LYS A 64 -15.28 20.51 17.97
CA LYS A 64 -15.53 19.87 16.66
C LYS A 64 -14.24 19.73 15.86
N ARG A 65 -13.39 20.75 15.85
CA ARG A 65 -12.06 20.71 15.23
C ARG A 65 -11.19 19.59 15.81
N GLU A 66 -11.13 19.47 17.13
CA GLU A 66 -10.38 18.40 17.81
C GLU A 66 -10.92 17.00 17.50
N ILE A 67 -12.24 16.83 17.35
CA ILE A 67 -12.83 15.56 16.86
C ILE A 67 -12.34 15.25 15.44
N GLY A 68 -12.38 16.24 14.53
CA GLY A 68 -11.87 16.09 13.17
C GLY A 68 -10.40 15.66 13.14
N PHE A 69 -9.55 16.27 13.97
CA PHE A 69 -8.16 15.84 14.11
C PHE A 69 -8.00 14.44 14.67
N ALA A 70 -8.77 14.07 15.68
CA ALA A 70 -8.71 12.73 16.24
C ALA A 70 -9.06 11.67 15.18
N LEU A 71 -10.06 11.93 14.33
CA LEU A 71 -10.40 11.05 13.21
C LEU A 71 -9.25 10.93 12.21
N ILE A 72 -8.55 12.02 11.88
CA ILE A 72 -7.33 11.95 11.06
C ILE A 72 -6.28 11.05 11.72
N LEU A 73 -6.01 11.24 13.01
CA LEU A 73 -4.99 10.44 13.72
C LEU A 73 -5.35 8.95 13.75
N LEU A 74 -6.63 8.63 13.99
CA LEU A 74 -7.13 7.25 13.95
C LEU A 74 -7.02 6.64 12.55
N GLY A 75 -7.30 7.42 11.50
CA GLY A 75 -7.12 6.99 10.11
C GLY A 75 -5.65 6.69 9.78
N ILE A 76 -4.72 7.56 10.18
CA ILE A 76 -3.27 7.34 10.02
C ILE A 76 -2.85 6.07 10.76
N GLU A 77 -3.32 5.89 11.99
CA GLU A 77 -3.00 4.70 12.78
C GLU A 77 -3.52 3.43 12.11
N LEU A 78 -4.71 3.48 11.53
CA LEU A 78 -5.30 2.39 10.78
C LEU A 78 -4.47 2.03 9.53
N GLN A 79 -3.90 3.03 8.83
CA GLN A 79 -2.97 2.80 7.71
C GLN A 79 -1.70 2.05 8.12
N LYS A 80 -1.23 2.15 9.37
CA LYS A 80 -0.08 1.35 9.86
C LYS A 80 -0.40 -0.15 9.94
N PHE A 81 -1.68 -0.50 10.08
CA PHE A 81 -2.18 -1.87 9.96
C PHE A 81 -2.57 -2.23 8.52
N SER A 82 -2.11 -1.43 7.55
CA SER A 82 -2.38 -1.57 6.12
C SER A 82 -3.88 -1.60 5.76
N LYS A 83 -4.71 -0.94 6.56
CA LYS A 83 -6.15 -0.77 6.38
C LYS A 83 -6.45 0.55 5.67
N TRP A 84 -5.96 0.68 4.45
CA TRP A 84 -5.94 1.93 3.69
C TRP A 84 -7.33 2.34 3.19
N VAL A 85 -8.10 1.42 2.60
CA VAL A 85 -9.48 1.72 2.19
C VAL A 85 -10.34 1.98 3.42
N ASP A 86 -10.19 1.19 4.48
CA ASP A 86 -10.94 1.42 5.73
C ASP A 86 -10.59 2.78 6.37
N SER A 87 -9.38 3.31 6.16
CA SER A 87 -8.97 4.63 6.67
C SER A 87 -9.62 5.80 5.95
N LEU A 88 -10.03 5.64 4.67
CA LEU A 88 -10.70 6.67 3.88
C LEU A 88 -11.94 7.22 4.59
N ASP A 89 -12.71 6.31 5.16
CA ASP A 89 -13.92 6.58 5.96
C ASP A 89 -13.66 7.57 7.11
N TYR A 90 -12.50 7.47 7.77
CA TYR A 90 -12.12 8.34 8.89
C TYR A 90 -11.77 9.74 8.39
N PHE A 91 -11.08 9.83 7.26
CA PHE A 91 -10.73 11.11 6.64
C PHE A 91 -11.96 11.80 6.04
N CYS A 92 -12.87 11.05 5.42
CA CYS A 92 -14.16 11.57 4.96
C CYS A 92 -14.99 12.13 6.12
N ASP A 93 -15.08 11.41 7.25
CA ASP A 93 -15.77 11.90 8.44
C ASP A 93 -15.11 13.18 8.98
N ALA A 94 -13.77 13.24 9.04
CA ALA A 94 -13.04 14.44 9.45
C ALA A 94 -13.30 15.63 8.53
N LEU A 95 -13.28 15.40 7.21
CA LEU A 95 -13.57 16.42 6.20
C LEU A 95 -15.00 16.94 6.34
N LEU A 96 -15.98 16.06 6.53
CA LEU A 96 -17.37 16.41 6.77
C LEU A 96 -17.50 17.31 8.00
N ILE A 97 -16.78 16.99 9.09
CA ILE A 97 -16.75 17.84 10.29
C ILE A 97 -16.19 19.22 9.94
N PHE A 98 -15.03 19.33 9.28
CA PHE A 98 -14.48 20.64 8.94
C PHE A 98 -15.42 21.45 8.02
N LYS A 99 -16.02 20.81 7.01
CA LYS A 99 -16.97 21.46 6.10
C LYS A 99 -18.24 21.93 6.80
N SER A 100 -18.78 21.14 7.72
CA SER A 100 -19.94 21.55 8.53
C SER A 100 -19.65 22.74 9.46
N ASN A 101 -18.37 23.01 9.75
CA ASN A 101 -17.91 24.17 10.52
C ASN A 101 -17.46 25.33 9.61
N ASN A 102 -17.81 25.30 8.33
CA ASN A 102 -17.50 26.34 7.33
C ASN A 102 -15.98 26.58 7.11
N TYR A 103 -15.16 25.54 7.26
CA TYR A 103 -13.74 25.65 6.93
C TYR A 103 -13.60 25.74 5.39
N PRO A 104 -12.90 26.77 4.86
CA PRO A 104 -12.69 26.90 3.43
C PRO A 104 -11.78 25.78 2.89
N ASP A 105 -11.78 25.56 1.57
CA ASP A 105 -11.00 24.48 0.93
C ASP A 105 -9.48 24.62 1.14
N ASP A 106 -8.99 25.85 1.27
CA ASP A 106 -7.59 26.19 1.48
C ASP A 106 -7.18 26.20 2.96
N HIS A 107 -8.11 25.94 3.88
CA HIS A 107 -7.78 25.85 5.30
C HIS A 107 -6.79 24.69 5.54
N SER A 108 -5.73 24.95 6.30
CA SER A 108 -4.68 23.97 6.61
C SER A 108 -5.21 22.58 7.04
N ASP A 109 -6.19 22.53 7.93
CA ASP A 109 -6.84 21.27 8.36
C ASP A 109 -7.58 20.53 7.22
N VAL A 110 -8.19 21.26 6.28
CA VAL A 110 -8.88 20.70 5.11
C VAL A 110 -7.86 20.19 4.08
N VAL A 111 -6.82 20.96 3.81
CA VAL A 111 -5.69 20.53 2.96
C VAL A 111 -5.09 19.25 3.51
N LYS A 112 -4.81 19.21 4.81
CA LYS A 112 -4.23 18.04 5.49
C LYS A 112 -5.11 16.80 5.39
N VAL A 113 -6.43 16.91 5.58
CA VAL A 113 -7.30 15.73 5.43
C VAL A 113 -7.39 15.27 3.98
N ASN A 114 -7.38 16.19 3.01
CA ASN A 114 -7.36 15.84 1.59
C ASN A 114 -6.06 15.12 1.21
N GLU A 115 -4.89 15.57 1.70
CA GLU A 115 -3.63 14.84 1.52
C GLU A 115 -3.72 13.39 2.04
N HIS A 116 -4.42 13.17 3.16
CA HIS A 116 -4.64 11.83 3.70
C HIS A 116 -5.66 11.02 2.88
N ILE A 117 -6.72 11.64 2.37
CA ILE A 117 -7.66 11.00 1.44
C ILE A 117 -6.92 10.54 0.16
N GLU A 118 -6.09 11.40 -0.41
CA GLU A 118 -5.28 11.06 -1.58
C GLU A 118 -4.30 9.91 -1.29
N SER A 119 -3.75 9.84 -0.06
CA SER A 119 -2.90 8.73 0.34
C SER A 119 -3.61 7.36 0.39
N CYS A 120 -4.95 7.34 0.45
CA CYS A 120 -5.74 6.11 0.37
C CYS A 120 -5.88 5.60 -1.07
N ALA A 121 -5.66 6.45 -2.09
CA ALA A 121 -5.63 6.05 -3.49
C ALA A 121 -4.28 5.39 -3.84
N LEU A 122 -3.95 4.32 -3.11
CA LEU A 122 -2.67 3.64 -3.17
C LEU A 122 -2.26 3.33 -4.60
N LYS A 123 -1.09 3.83 -4.98
CA LYS A 123 -0.47 3.56 -6.27
C LYS A 123 0.34 2.28 -6.15
N ASN A 124 -0.07 1.24 -6.86
CA ASN A 124 0.64 -0.04 -6.89
C ASN A 124 2.08 0.15 -7.38
N ILE A 125 3.01 -0.53 -6.72
CA ILE A 125 4.40 -0.62 -7.20
C ILE A 125 4.49 -1.72 -8.24
N MET A 126 5.13 -1.40 -9.35
CA MET A 126 5.32 -2.32 -10.48
C MET A 126 6.66 -2.09 -11.16
N LEU A 127 7.00 -3.00 -12.07
CA LEU A 127 8.12 -2.83 -12.97
C LEU A 127 7.76 -1.83 -14.08
N VAL A 128 8.62 -0.84 -14.28
CA VAL A 128 8.55 0.14 -15.37
C VAL A 128 9.90 0.20 -16.08
N PRO A 129 9.98 0.72 -17.32
CA PRO A 129 11.26 0.98 -17.97
C PRO A 129 12.18 1.82 -17.08
N SER A 130 13.48 1.52 -17.08
CA SER A 130 14.52 2.24 -16.31
C SER A 130 14.60 3.75 -16.61
N ASN A 131 14.16 4.17 -17.80
CA ASN A 131 14.06 5.56 -18.23
C ASN A 131 12.67 6.18 -18.02
N SER A 132 11.75 5.49 -17.34
CA SER A 132 10.39 5.95 -17.13
C SER A 132 10.34 7.16 -16.19
N PRO A 133 9.49 8.18 -16.47
CA PRO A 133 9.25 9.27 -15.53
C PRO A 133 8.56 8.79 -14.24
N SER A 134 7.94 7.61 -14.26
CA SER A 134 7.27 7.01 -13.10
C SER A 134 8.22 6.24 -12.18
N LYS A 135 9.53 6.27 -12.45
CA LYS A 135 10.56 5.58 -11.66
C LYS A 135 10.60 6.10 -10.21
N LEU A 136 10.69 5.17 -9.26
CA LEU A 136 10.84 5.47 -7.85
C LEU A 136 12.31 5.60 -7.48
N HIS A 137 12.63 6.59 -6.64
CA HIS A 137 13.97 6.83 -6.12
C HIS A 137 13.91 6.81 -4.59
N LEU A 138 14.76 6.02 -3.96
CA LEU A 138 14.92 5.99 -2.51
C LEU A 138 15.62 7.25 -2.02
N LYS A 139 15.19 7.73 -0.85
CA LYS A 139 15.77 8.91 -0.20
C LYS A 139 17.13 8.65 0.43
N TYR A 140 17.35 7.43 0.93
CA TYR A 140 18.55 7.04 1.68
C TYR A 140 19.38 6.01 0.90
N ALA A 141 19.44 6.15 -0.43
CA ALA A 141 20.10 5.23 -1.34
C ALA A 141 21.59 5.02 -1.00
N GLU A 142 22.27 6.09 -0.62
CA GLU A 142 23.66 6.12 -0.24
C GLU A 142 24.00 5.19 0.94
N ILE A 143 23.02 4.95 1.83
CA ILE A 143 23.20 4.05 2.97
C ILE A 143 23.27 2.60 2.48
N PHE A 144 22.46 2.23 1.48
CA PHE A 144 22.45 0.90 0.88
C PHE A 144 23.75 0.57 0.14
N CYS A 145 24.42 1.57 -0.42
CA CYS A 145 25.68 1.42 -1.14
C CYS A 145 26.92 1.50 -0.24
N SER A 146 26.76 1.77 1.06
CA SER A 146 27.87 1.88 2.01
C SER A 146 28.32 0.49 2.52
N GLU A 147 29.61 0.30 2.78
CA GLU A 147 30.12 -0.95 3.39
C GLU A 147 29.51 -1.24 4.78
N SER A 148 28.93 -0.23 5.42
CA SER A 148 28.17 -0.32 6.67
C SER A 148 26.71 -0.81 6.52
N ALA A 149 26.21 -1.00 5.30
CA ALA A 149 24.81 -1.37 5.02
C ALA A 149 24.36 -2.66 5.72
N ASN A 150 25.30 -3.60 5.95
CA ASN A 150 25.02 -4.95 6.47
C ASN A 150 24.43 -5.01 7.89
N LYS A 151 24.20 -3.88 8.58
CA LYS A 151 23.59 -3.84 9.94
C LYS A 151 22.65 -2.66 10.20
N THR A 152 22.35 -1.84 9.19
CA THR A 152 21.50 -0.65 9.38
C THR A 152 20.09 -0.93 8.91
N SER A 153 19.12 -0.69 9.79
CA SER A 153 17.70 -0.64 9.45
C SER A 153 17.42 0.60 8.60
N ILE A 154 16.98 0.43 7.35
CA ILE A 154 16.76 1.54 6.42
C ILE A 154 15.28 1.64 6.06
N SER A 155 14.73 2.85 6.14
CA SER A 155 13.36 3.14 5.71
C SER A 155 13.30 3.27 4.18
N LEU A 156 12.30 2.66 3.54
CA LEU A 156 12.03 2.81 2.11
C LEU A 156 11.29 4.13 1.77
N GLU A 157 11.74 5.24 2.34
CA GLU A 157 11.29 6.59 2.00
C GLU A 157 11.70 6.97 0.57
N LEU A 158 10.85 7.75 -0.10
CA LEU A 158 11.05 8.14 -1.49
C LEU A 158 11.54 9.59 -1.60
N SER A 159 12.60 9.82 -2.38
CA SER A 159 13.04 11.16 -2.79
C SER A 159 12.23 11.66 -3.98
N SER A 160 11.78 10.76 -4.87
CA SER A 160 10.94 11.11 -6.02
C SER A 160 9.53 11.56 -5.63
N HIS A 161 9.09 11.24 -4.41
CA HIS A 161 7.77 11.59 -3.87
C HIS A 161 7.92 12.05 -2.40
N PRO A 162 8.27 13.33 -2.16
CA PRO A 162 8.49 13.84 -0.81
C PRO A 162 7.31 13.59 0.13
N GLY A 163 7.59 13.02 1.31
CA GLY A 163 6.56 12.66 2.29
C GLY A 163 5.95 11.26 2.09
N CYS A 164 6.35 10.55 1.03
CA CYS A 164 5.89 9.20 0.73
C CYS A 164 7.01 8.15 0.92
N ALA A 165 6.59 6.89 0.97
CA ALA A 165 7.43 5.70 1.09
C ALA A 165 6.79 4.50 0.40
N ILE A 166 7.56 3.43 0.26
CA ILE A 166 7.05 2.09 -0.08
C ILE A 166 6.37 1.49 1.16
N VAL A 167 5.12 1.03 1.01
CA VAL A 167 4.27 0.52 2.09
C VAL A 167 3.63 -0.82 1.73
N LYS A 168 3.24 -1.61 2.73
CA LYS A 168 2.47 -2.85 2.55
C LYS A 168 0.96 -2.56 2.39
N MET A 169 0.32 -3.28 1.46
CA MET A 169 -1.12 -3.24 1.20
C MET A 169 -1.77 -4.56 1.63
N GLU A 170 -2.15 -4.68 2.91
CA GLU A 170 -2.59 -5.94 3.55
C GLU A 170 -4.12 -6.12 3.58
N GLU A 171 -4.85 -5.53 2.63
CA GLU A 171 -6.30 -5.40 2.77
C GLU A 171 -7.13 -6.60 2.29
N LYS A 172 -6.51 -7.78 2.04
CA LYS A 172 -7.09 -9.12 1.75
C LYS A 172 -6.46 -9.84 0.55
N LEU A 173 -5.45 -9.27 -0.09
CA LEU A 173 -4.77 -9.90 -1.21
C LEU A 173 -3.54 -10.69 -0.77
N THR A 174 -3.64 -11.46 0.33
CA THR A 174 -2.73 -12.58 0.51
C THR A 174 -3.10 -13.58 -0.56
N CYS A 175 -2.49 -13.43 -1.74
CA CYS A 175 -2.71 -14.36 -2.82
C CYS A 175 -1.94 -15.62 -2.45
N SER A 176 -2.67 -16.62 -1.96
CA SER A 176 -2.16 -17.99 -1.93
C SER A 176 -2.22 -18.49 -3.37
N ALA A 177 -1.16 -18.28 -4.14
CA ALA A 177 -1.06 -18.95 -5.41
C ALA A 177 -0.73 -20.42 -5.12
N GLN A 178 -1.70 -21.30 -5.38
CA GLN A 178 -1.45 -22.72 -5.54
C GLN A 178 -1.00 -22.93 -6.98
N CYS A 179 0.30 -22.74 -7.22
CA CYS A 179 0.88 -23.24 -8.44
C CYS A 179 1.35 -24.65 -8.13
N TRP A 180 0.65 -25.62 -8.75
CA TRP A 180 0.93 -27.05 -8.64
C TRP A 180 0.44 -27.55 -7.28
N GLU A 181 -0.17 -28.73 -7.23
CA GLU A 181 -1.01 -29.18 -6.09
C GLU A 181 -0.31 -29.15 -4.72
N GLU A 182 1.02 -29.04 -4.72
CA GLU A 182 1.95 -29.22 -3.62
C GLU A 182 2.66 -27.93 -3.12
N MET A 183 2.53 -26.77 -3.78
CA MET A 183 3.14 -25.52 -3.31
C MET A 183 2.12 -24.42 -3.06
N ALA A 184 2.32 -23.69 -1.96
CA ALA A 184 1.58 -22.47 -1.66
C ALA A 184 2.55 -21.42 -1.15
N TRP A 185 2.46 -20.21 -1.67
CA TRP A 185 3.18 -19.06 -1.13
C TRP A 185 2.24 -17.91 -0.87
N ASN A 186 2.64 -17.06 0.07
CA ASN A 186 1.90 -15.88 0.46
C ASN A 186 2.77 -14.66 0.19
N TYR A 187 2.21 -13.68 -0.49
CA TYR A 187 2.83 -12.36 -0.63
C TYR A 187 1.84 -11.26 -0.29
N VAL A 188 2.37 -10.08 0.00
CA VAL A 188 1.62 -8.85 0.25
C VAL A 188 1.99 -7.86 -0.83
N HIS A 189 0.99 -7.25 -1.46
CA HIS A 189 1.22 -6.21 -2.47
C HIS A 189 1.87 -4.97 -1.86
N LEU A 190 2.63 -4.27 -2.68
CA LEU A 190 3.27 -3.01 -2.32
C LEU A 190 2.60 -1.84 -3.02
N GLY A 191 2.57 -0.72 -2.30
CA GLY A 191 2.10 0.55 -2.83
C GLY A 191 3.01 1.69 -2.41
N VAL A 192 2.74 2.88 -2.96
CA VAL A 192 3.26 4.14 -2.45
C VAL A 192 2.25 4.74 -1.49
N GLY A 193 2.69 4.99 -0.26
CA GLY A 193 1.89 5.60 0.80
C GLY A 193 2.70 6.61 1.59
N ARG A 194 2.16 7.11 2.70
CA ARG A 194 2.84 8.05 3.60
C ARG A 194 4.12 7.44 4.20
N LYS A 195 5.16 8.26 4.37
CA LYS A 195 6.43 7.85 4.99
C LYS A 195 6.30 7.30 6.41
N ASP A 196 5.26 7.71 7.12
CA ASP A 196 5.01 7.28 8.51
C ASP A 196 4.63 5.79 8.59
N SER A 197 4.29 5.17 7.46
CA SER A 197 3.99 3.73 7.31
C SER A 197 5.07 2.99 6.47
N SER A 198 6.26 3.61 6.31
CA SER A 198 7.34 3.06 5.49
C SER A 198 7.77 1.68 5.95
N ILE A 199 8.08 0.79 5.00
CA ILE A 199 8.71 -0.49 5.32
C ILE A 199 10.15 -0.22 5.72
N VAL A 200 10.55 -0.74 6.88
CA VAL A 200 11.94 -0.76 7.33
C VAL A 200 12.58 -2.08 6.93
N VAL A 201 13.73 -2.00 6.27
CA VAL A 201 14.40 -3.14 5.65
C VAL A 201 15.87 -3.26 6.02
N GLU A 202 16.41 -4.45 5.81
CA GLU A 202 17.83 -4.75 5.63
C GLU A 202 18.09 -5.07 4.15
N TYR A 203 19.30 -4.78 3.67
CA TYR A 203 19.76 -5.12 2.34
C TYR A 203 21.15 -5.75 2.42
N ASP A 204 21.30 -6.95 1.88
CA ASP A 204 22.55 -7.72 1.90
C ASP A 204 23.38 -7.58 0.61
N GLY A 205 23.04 -6.60 -0.23
CA GLY A 205 23.64 -6.42 -1.56
C GLY A 205 22.90 -7.16 -2.68
N GLN A 206 21.93 -8.03 -2.36
CA GLN A 206 21.11 -8.72 -3.37
C GLN A 206 19.63 -8.82 -3.00
N LYS A 207 19.29 -8.90 -1.72
CA LYS A 207 17.93 -9.13 -1.23
C LYS A 207 17.53 -8.03 -0.28
N ILE A 208 16.34 -7.49 -0.50
CA ILE A 208 15.72 -6.50 0.39
C ILE A 208 14.77 -7.25 1.31
N ARG A 209 15.04 -7.24 2.62
CA ARG A 209 14.30 -7.98 3.64
C ARG A 209 13.62 -7.04 4.63
N SER A 210 12.32 -7.19 4.83
CA SER A 210 11.56 -6.47 5.86
C SER A 210 11.95 -6.94 7.26
N LEU A 211 12.31 -5.99 8.13
CA LEU A 211 12.64 -6.28 9.53
C LEU A 211 11.43 -6.73 10.36
N ALA A 212 10.24 -6.31 9.97
CA ALA A 212 9.02 -6.54 10.74
C ALA A 212 8.58 -8.02 10.79
N ASP A 213 8.82 -8.75 9.70
CA ASP A 213 8.32 -10.12 9.49
C ASP A 213 9.28 -11.01 8.72
N GLY A 214 10.46 -10.51 8.35
CA GLY A 214 11.45 -11.25 7.57
C GLY A 214 11.08 -11.49 6.12
N SER A 215 9.99 -10.87 5.61
CA SER A 215 9.57 -11.00 4.20
C SER A 215 10.58 -10.38 3.23
N PHE A 216 10.63 -10.86 1.99
CA PHE A 216 11.55 -10.37 0.96
C PHE A 216 10.84 -9.62 -0.15
N LEU A 217 11.44 -8.56 -0.68
CA LEU A 217 10.99 -7.96 -1.94
C LEU A 217 11.04 -9.03 -3.05
N PHE A 218 10.00 -9.10 -3.86
CA PHE A 218 9.76 -10.23 -4.73
C PHE A 218 8.92 -9.86 -5.96
N ILE A 219 9.28 -10.43 -7.11
CA ILE A 219 8.48 -10.38 -8.34
C ILE A 219 7.65 -11.67 -8.47
N PRO A 220 6.31 -11.60 -8.36
CA PRO A 220 5.42 -12.74 -8.52
C PRO A 220 5.74 -13.57 -9.76
N LEU A 221 5.85 -14.89 -9.55
CA LEU A 221 6.10 -15.89 -10.59
C LEU A 221 7.37 -15.67 -11.42
N ALA A 222 8.31 -14.83 -10.96
CA ALA A 222 9.48 -14.44 -11.73
C ALA A 222 9.12 -13.83 -13.11
N ALA A 223 7.96 -13.15 -13.20
CA ALA A 223 7.52 -12.48 -14.42
C ALA A 223 8.19 -11.10 -14.57
N PHE A 224 9.35 -11.05 -15.22
CA PHE A 224 10.09 -9.80 -15.43
C PHE A 224 9.60 -9.07 -16.68
N ASP A 225 8.51 -8.30 -16.55
CA ASP A 225 7.96 -7.50 -17.65
C ASP A 225 7.34 -6.19 -17.13
N ILE A 226 7.12 -5.22 -18.02
CA ILE A 226 6.50 -3.92 -17.72
C ILE A 226 5.08 -4.14 -17.18
N GLY A 227 4.74 -3.42 -16.11
CA GLY A 227 3.43 -3.48 -15.48
C GLY A 227 3.26 -4.63 -14.49
N ILE A 228 4.25 -5.52 -14.35
CA ILE A 228 4.21 -6.58 -13.35
C ILE A 228 4.35 -5.98 -11.95
N LEU A 229 3.41 -6.33 -11.07
CA LEU A 229 3.39 -5.89 -9.68
C LEU A 229 4.60 -6.41 -8.91
N VAL A 230 5.09 -5.62 -7.97
CA VAL A 230 6.13 -6.04 -7.03
C VAL A 230 5.52 -6.17 -5.63
N SER A 231 5.93 -7.21 -4.91
CA SER A 231 5.30 -7.64 -3.65
C SER A 231 6.36 -8.00 -2.60
N MET A 232 5.92 -8.23 -1.37
CA MET A 232 6.73 -8.84 -0.30
C MET A 232 6.35 -10.30 -0.12
N LEU A 233 7.27 -11.23 -0.35
CA LEU A 233 7.10 -12.66 -0.12
C LEU A 233 7.23 -12.97 1.37
N THR A 234 6.14 -13.43 2.00
CA THR A 234 6.05 -13.66 3.45
C THR A 234 6.29 -15.10 3.86
N LYS A 235 5.82 -16.07 3.06
CA LYS A 235 5.94 -17.49 3.36
C LYS A 235 5.91 -18.31 2.08
N VAL A 236 6.74 -19.33 2.01
CA VAL A 236 6.63 -20.43 1.04
C VAL A 236 6.39 -21.71 1.83
N THR A 237 5.40 -22.48 1.42
CA THR A 237 5.04 -23.77 2.01
C THR A 237 4.97 -24.83 0.93
N THR A 238 5.65 -25.94 1.17
CA THR A 238 5.56 -27.17 0.37
C THR A 238 4.73 -28.18 1.16
N LYS A 239 3.72 -28.80 0.55
CA LYS A 239 2.78 -29.71 1.22
C LYS A 239 3.36 -31.11 1.50
N ASP A 240 4.52 -31.45 0.95
CA ASP A 240 5.11 -32.79 1.13
C ASP A 240 6.65 -32.74 1.16
N GLU A 241 7.27 -33.62 1.96
CA GLU A 241 8.72 -33.79 2.07
C GLU A 241 9.32 -34.57 0.88
N LYS A 242 8.48 -35.07 -0.04
CA LYS A 242 8.95 -35.74 -1.26
C LYS A 242 9.46 -34.72 -2.26
N TYR A 243 10.75 -34.40 -2.11
CA TYR A 243 11.54 -33.63 -3.05
C TYR A 243 11.38 -34.14 -4.50
N ARG A 244 10.77 -33.33 -5.38
CA ARG A 244 10.73 -33.57 -6.83
C ARG A 244 11.71 -32.62 -7.53
N PRO A 245 12.45 -33.06 -8.56
CA PRO A 245 13.40 -32.19 -9.29
C PRO A 245 12.75 -30.94 -9.90
N GLU A 246 11.47 -31.03 -10.28
CA GLU A 246 10.71 -29.90 -10.83
C GLU A 246 10.51 -28.78 -9.80
N ASN A 247 10.43 -29.13 -8.51
CA ASN A 247 10.35 -28.18 -7.41
C ASN A 247 11.65 -27.40 -7.26
N GLU A 248 12.81 -27.99 -7.56
CA GLU A 248 14.11 -27.32 -7.47
C GLU A 248 14.24 -26.20 -8.51
N THR A 249 13.81 -26.46 -9.75
CA THR A 249 13.82 -25.45 -10.82
C THR A 249 12.90 -24.28 -10.46
N PHE A 250 11.73 -24.58 -9.88
CA PHE A 250 10.80 -23.55 -9.44
C PHE A 250 11.34 -22.75 -8.25
N ILE A 251 11.91 -23.41 -7.24
CA ILE A 251 12.54 -22.74 -6.08
C ILE A 251 13.65 -21.80 -6.56
N ARG A 252 14.52 -22.25 -7.47
CA ARG A 252 15.57 -21.38 -8.06
C ARG A 252 15.00 -20.17 -8.78
N LYS A 253 13.89 -20.31 -9.51
CA LYS A 253 13.18 -19.17 -10.13
C LYS A 253 12.60 -18.21 -9.09
N MET A 254 12.06 -18.73 -7.99
CA MET A 254 11.55 -17.89 -6.90
C MET A 254 12.69 -17.18 -6.17
N GLU A 255 13.84 -17.82 -5.99
CA GLU A 255 15.03 -17.20 -5.42
C GLU A 255 15.55 -16.07 -6.29
N SER A 256 15.59 -16.25 -7.63
CA SER A 256 16.02 -15.20 -8.55
C SER A 256 15.05 -14.03 -8.62
N ALA A 257 13.75 -14.28 -8.41
CA ALA A 257 12.72 -13.24 -8.31
C ALA A 257 12.83 -12.35 -7.06
N CYS A 258 13.67 -12.73 -6.09
CA CYS A 258 13.98 -11.92 -4.90
C CYS A 258 15.28 -11.11 -5.03
N LEU A 259 15.98 -11.19 -6.18
CA LEU A 259 17.28 -10.53 -6.36
C LEU A 259 17.13 -9.15 -6.98
N PHE A 260 17.51 -8.12 -6.24
CA PHE A 260 17.45 -6.71 -6.62
C PHE A 260 18.79 -6.02 -6.38
N SER A 261 19.05 -5.04 -7.23
CA SER A 261 20.16 -4.11 -7.12
C SER A 261 19.62 -2.70 -6.89
N ILE A 262 20.35 -1.89 -6.14
CA ILE A 262 20.02 -0.50 -5.84
C ILE A 262 21.11 0.37 -6.45
N ASP A 263 20.71 1.26 -7.34
CA ASP A 263 21.62 2.21 -7.99
C ASP A 263 21.95 3.39 -7.07
N ALA A 264 23.03 4.10 -7.40
CA ALA A 264 23.45 5.30 -6.68
C ALA A 264 22.40 6.44 -6.72
N ASP A 265 21.52 6.45 -7.73
CA ASP A 265 20.39 7.39 -7.81
C ASP A 265 19.20 6.98 -6.91
N GLY A 266 19.29 5.82 -6.26
CA GLY A 266 18.25 5.26 -5.41
C GLY A 266 17.17 4.49 -6.14
N SER A 267 17.31 4.25 -7.44
CA SER A 267 16.41 3.36 -8.15
C SER A 267 16.69 1.89 -7.79
N ILE A 268 15.62 1.10 -7.69
CA ILE A 268 15.69 -0.34 -7.40
C ILE A 268 15.34 -1.08 -8.68
N HIS A 269 16.16 -2.04 -9.09
CA HIS A 269 15.93 -2.84 -10.29
C HIS A 269 16.15 -4.34 -10.03
N PRO A 270 15.39 -5.23 -10.68
CA PRO A 270 15.64 -6.66 -10.59
C PRO A 270 16.94 -7.02 -11.32
N THR A 271 17.74 -7.88 -10.69
CA THR A 271 19.05 -8.29 -11.26
C THR A 271 18.89 -9.03 -12.59
N MET A 272 17.78 -9.76 -12.77
CA MET A 272 17.47 -10.51 -13.99
C MET A 272 16.95 -9.64 -15.14
N ALA A 273 16.52 -8.40 -14.87
CA ALA A 273 15.97 -7.49 -15.87
C ALA A 273 16.36 -6.03 -15.56
N PRO A 274 17.66 -5.67 -15.68
CA PRO A 274 18.17 -4.35 -15.27
C PRO A 274 17.67 -3.19 -16.14
N HIS A 275 17.03 -3.48 -17.29
CA HIS A 275 16.35 -2.48 -18.10
C HIS A 275 15.01 -2.02 -17.48
N LEU A 276 14.52 -2.72 -16.44
CA LEU A 276 13.34 -2.38 -15.67
C LEU A 276 13.73 -1.86 -14.28
N CYS A 277 12.85 -1.12 -13.63
CA CYS A 277 13.01 -0.64 -12.27
C CYS A 277 11.66 -0.55 -11.55
N LEU A 278 11.67 -0.30 -10.24
CA LEU A 278 10.44 0.00 -9.51
C LEU A 278 9.88 1.36 -9.92
N GLY A 279 8.59 1.36 -10.23
CA GLY A 279 7.82 2.55 -10.55
C GLY A 279 6.41 2.47 -10.00
N ILE A 280 5.68 3.57 -10.20
CA ILE A 280 4.23 3.61 -10.01
C ILE A 280 3.52 3.49 -11.35
N SER A 281 2.39 2.79 -11.38
CA SER A 281 1.47 2.92 -12.50
C SER A 281 0.87 4.33 -12.49
N PRO A 282 0.93 5.09 -13.58
CA PRO A 282 0.10 6.28 -13.71
C PRO A 282 -1.37 5.93 -13.94
N TYR A 283 -1.68 4.69 -14.31
CA TYR A 283 -3.04 4.23 -14.63
C TYR A 283 -3.61 3.32 -13.54
N PRO A 284 -4.91 3.45 -13.21
CA PRO A 284 -5.58 2.52 -12.31
C PRO A 284 -5.58 1.11 -12.90
N SER A 285 -5.46 0.10 -12.04
CA SER A 285 -5.55 -1.30 -12.46
C SER A 285 -6.96 -1.64 -12.93
N LEU A 286 -7.07 -2.47 -13.98
CA LEU A 286 -8.35 -3.07 -14.38
C LEU A 286 -8.70 -4.22 -13.44
N TYR A 287 -9.95 -4.28 -13.02
CA TYR A 287 -10.47 -5.34 -12.16
C TYR A 287 -11.66 -6.04 -12.82
N PHE A 288 -11.78 -7.35 -12.59
CA PHE A 288 -13.01 -8.05 -12.90
C PHE A 288 -14.12 -7.57 -11.97
N VAL A 289 -15.26 -7.22 -12.56
CA VAL A 289 -16.48 -6.83 -11.86
C VAL A 289 -17.62 -7.74 -12.30
N ALA A 290 -18.69 -7.79 -11.50
CA ALA A 290 -19.91 -8.47 -11.93
C ALA A 290 -20.38 -7.91 -13.29
N HIS A 291 -20.94 -8.77 -14.14
CA HIS A 291 -21.36 -8.41 -15.51
C HIS A 291 -22.28 -7.17 -15.57
N ASN A 292 -23.14 -7.00 -14.55
CA ASN A 292 -24.10 -5.89 -14.46
C ASN A 292 -23.59 -4.72 -13.59
N SER A 293 -22.31 -4.72 -13.22
CA SER A 293 -21.71 -3.64 -12.44
C SER A 293 -21.72 -2.34 -13.25
N PRO A 294 -22.05 -1.19 -12.62
CA PRO A 294 -21.89 0.12 -13.26
C PRO A 294 -20.42 0.43 -13.58
N ASN A 295 -19.46 -0.24 -12.92
CA ASN A 295 -18.03 -0.04 -13.12
C ASN A 295 -17.43 -0.94 -14.22
N ARG A 296 -18.26 -1.60 -15.03
CA ARG A 296 -17.76 -2.43 -16.13
C ARG A 296 -17.15 -1.53 -17.22
N ALA A 297 -16.00 -1.94 -17.75
CA ALA A 297 -15.45 -1.35 -18.95
C ALA A 297 -16.36 -1.67 -20.15
N VAL A 298 -16.87 -0.64 -20.82
CA VAL A 298 -17.58 -0.78 -22.09
C VAL A 298 -16.71 -0.15 -23.17
N PHE A 299 -16.42 -0.88 -24.24
CA PHE A 299 -15.60 -0.37 -25.34
C PHE A 299 -16.47 0.20 -26.46
N LYS A 300 -16.11 1.37 -27.00
CA LYS A 300 -16.79 2.02 -28.13
C LYS A 300 -16.68 1.21 -29.41
N ASN A 301 -15.50 0.63 -29.62
CA ASN A 301 -15.09 -0.02 -30.84
C ASN A 301 -15.16 -1.55 -30.74
N ILE A 302 -16.15 -2.07 -30.01
CA ILE A 302 -16.34 -3.52 -29.83
C ILE A 302 -16.57 -4.23 -31.17
N SER A 303 -17.26 -3.60 -32.12
CA SER A 303 -17.48 -4.16 -33.46
C SER A 303 -16.15 -4.39 -34.20
N ASP A 304 -15.23 -3.43 -34.12
CA ASP A 304 -13.91 -3.54 -34.75
C ASP A 304 -13.09 -4.67 -34.13
N LEU A 305 -13.16 -4.82 -32.79
CA LEU A 305 -12.52 -5.91 -32.06
C LEU A 305 -13.11 -7.28 -32.39
N LEU A 306 -14.43 -7.37 -32.61
CA LEU A 306 -15.09 -8.62 -33.01
C LEU A 306 -14.71 -9.00 -34.45
N ASN A 307 -14.58 -8.01 -35.33
CA ASN A 307 -14.22 -8.19 -36.74
C ASN A 307 -12.74 -8.53 -36.93
N SER A 308 -11.85 -8.04 -36.06
CA SER A 308 -10.40 -8.33 -36.13
C SER A 308 -10.04 -9.80 -35.89
N LYS A 309 -10.97 -10.61 -35.35
CA LYS A 309 -10.78 -12.07 -35.22
C LYS A 309 -10.63 -12.79 -36.57
N GLN A 310 -11.10 -12.19 -37.66
CA GLN A 310 -11.09 -12.81 -38.98
C GLN A 310 -9.80 -12.50 -39.78
N ASP A 311 -9.06 -11.46 -39.40
CA ASP A 311 -7.83 -11.02 -40.08
C ASP A 311 -6.65 -10.95 -39.09
N LEU A 312 -5.88 -12.04 -39.02
CA LEU A 312 -4.64 -12.15 -38.23
C LEU A 312 -3.51 -11.22 -38.72
N SER A 313 -3.72 -10.51 -39.83
CA SER A 313 -2.79 -9.55 -40.43
C SER A 313 -3.08 -8.09 -40.06
N SER A 314 -4.14 -7.81 -39.29
CA SER A 314 -4.58 -6.45 -39.02
C SER A 314 -3.72 -5.72 -37.98
N ASN A 315 -3.37 -4.47 -38.29
CA ASN A 315 -2.83 -3.50 -37.33
C ASN A 315 -3.76 -3.47 -36.11
N GLY A 316 -3.18 -3.59 -34.90
CA GLY A 316 -3.94 -3.79 -33.67
C GLY A 316 -5.12 -2.81 -33.49
N VAL A 317 -6.22 -3.31 -32.94
CA VAL A 317 -7.43 -2.51 -32.66
C VAL A 317 -7.19 -1.66 -31.42
N LEU A 318 -7.20 -0.33 -31.56
CA LEU A 318 -7.11 0.61 -30.44
C LEU A 318 -8.38 0.53 -29.60
N LEU A 319 -8.32 0.05 -28.35
CA LEU A 319 -9.49 -0.02 -27.47
C LEU A 319 -9.82 1.33 -26.84
N GLU A 320 -11.04 1.82 -27.04
CA GLU A 320 -11.54 3.06 -26.44
C GLU A 320 -12.72 2.79 -25.50
N LEU A 321 -12.70 3.37 -24.30
CA LEU A 321 -13.79 3.22 -23.33
C LEU A 321 -14.95 4.19 -23.62
N SER A 322 -16.17 3.71 -23.48
CA SER A 322 -17.41 4.49 -23.46
C SER A 322 -17.94 4.73 -22.05
N SER A 323 -17.59 3.87 -21.08
CA SER A 323 -18.10 3.94 -19.71
C SER A 323 -17.39 5.00 -18.84
N HIS A 324 -16.19 5.43 -19.22
CA HIS A 324 -15.38 6.43 -18.51
C HIS A 324 -14.75 7.38 -19.55
N PRO A 325 -15.32 8.59 -19.75
CA PRO A 325 -14.80 9.58 -20.71
C PRO A 325 -13.51 10.24 -20.25
#